data_AF-A0A397PAE6-F1
#
_entry.id   AF-A0A397PAE6-F1
#
_cell.length_a   1.000
_cell.length_b   1.000
_cell.length_c   1.000
_cell.angle_alpha   90.00
_cell.angle_beta   90.00
_cell.angle_gamma   90.00
#
_symmetry.space_group_name_H-M   'P 1'
#
loop_
_entity.id
_entity.type
_entity.pdbx_description
1 polymer ?
#
loop_
_entity_poly.entity_id
_entity_poly.type
_entity_poly.pdbx_seq_one_letter_code
_entity_poly.pdbx_strand_id
1 'polypeptide(L)'
;MTDSFDPADAGCWMARGRPAHHAHALADAWRRFPDLPNDAPLDARMARSRERVQALRPLNEAIAQETERQRVAANFACIERQIAQGSTDSRNPAILHGRDVHGYGWDAAVAYADGLYAARAGWESRPPSPPRPGDPDVRRPAYRHGFLDGGGQPDDIFDVARRAFAATPSEPNRTENAQPGRPLPSEWSHPTDVPAPASWHRRVLLLGATELATGTIGILAMLRERPGHEAIALYAVSAETGLRPFSLSSGPTPADATVTRQTLRQGDYSDILVVVDPTELERLDADADILPLTRTMERTRNSALQQRAQFRLWLARGRAPGDQFAGGHIRWSKMAAGLSGRLGDFTARYAGPARPRGHRIIVEDMSGRLALGYRTPLGRELQPEIVIGNKAHARTAIADLLRQYAASLRLG
;
A
#
# COMPACT_ATOMS: atom_id res chain seq x y z
N MET A 1 36.83 10.28 32.61
CA MET A 1 37.49 11.55 32.27
C MET A 1 36.41 12.51 31.81
N THR A 2 36.09 13.52 32.61
CA THR A 2 35.20 14.61 32.22
C THR A 2 35.96 15.45 31.19
N ASP A 3 35.57 15.31 29.94
CA ASP A 3 36.10 16.09 28.83
C ASP A 3 35.72 17.57 29.05
N SER A 4 36.62 18.33 29.68
CA SER A 4 36.40 19.73 30.02
C SER A 4 36.44 20.54 28.74
N PHE A 5 35.26 20.82 28.18
CA PHE A 5 35.12 21.64 26.99
C PHE A 5 35.37 23.11 27.32
N ASP A 6 36.45 23.67 26.81
CA ASP A 6 36.71 25.11 26.86
C ASP A 6 36.19 25.79 25.57
N PRO A 7 35.10 26.58 25.65
CA PRO A 7 34.54 27.23 24.46
C PRO A 7 35.42 28.38 23.93
N ALA A 8 36.40 28.85 24.72
CA ALA A 8 37.37 29.87 24.30
C ALA A 8 38.60 29.26 23.58
N ASP A 9 38.72 27.93 23.53
CA ASP A 9 39.72 27.20 22.78
C ASP A 9 39.16 26.69 21.44
N ALA A 10 39.81 27.08 20.34
CA ALA A 10 39.44 26.61 19.00
C ALA A 10 39.66 25.09 18.84
N GLY A 11 40.66 24.52 19.52
CA GLY A 11 40.95 23.09 19.50
C GLY A 11 39.78 22.26 20.00
N CYS A 12 39.13 22.69 21.08
CA CYS A 12 37.91 22.08 21.62
C CYS A 12 36.74 22.03 20.62
N TRP A 13 36.56 23.07 19.80
CA TRP A 13 35.54 23.11 18.74
C TRP A 13 35.89 22.22 17.56
N MET A 14 37.16 22.21 17.15
CA MET A 14 37.65 21.36 16.05
C MET A 14 37.54 19.87 16.41
N ALA A 15 37.89 19.50 17.64
CA ALA A 15 37.73 18.13 18.15
C ALA A 15 36.27 17.64 18.08
N ARG A 16 35.30 18.57 18.13
CA ARG A 16 33.87 18.30 17.96
C ARG A 16 33.37 18.44 16.51
N GLY A 17 34.28 18.46 15.54
CA GLY A 17 33.97 18.44 14.11
C GLY A 17 33.63 19.79 13.48
N ARG A 18 33.97 20.91 14.13
CA ARG A 18 33.83 22.24 13.50
C ARG A 18 34.99 22.50 12.53
N PRO A 19 34.72 23.03 11.31
CA PRO A 19 35.77 23.55 10.43
C PRO A 19 36.63 24.59 11.14
N ALA A 20 37.92 24.64 10.79
CA ALA A 20 38.89 25.51 11.46
C ALA A 20 38.44 26.98 11.49
N HIS A 21 37.94 27.54 10.38
CA HIS A 21 37.51 28.93 10.35
C HIS A 21 36.34 29.23 11.30
N HIS A 22 35.36 28.31 11.41
CA HIS A 22 34.27 28.42 12.38
C HIS A 22 34.74 28.28 13.82
N ALA A 23 35.62 27.31 14.08
CA ALA A 23 36.17 27.05 15.41
C ALA A 23 36.94 28.27 15.96
N HIS A 24 37.78 28.89 15.12
CA HIS A 24 38.53 30.10 15.50
C HIS A 24 37.59 31.29 15.75
N ALA A 25 36.58 31.50 14.91
CA ALA A 25 35.63 32.60 15.09
C ALA A 25 34.77 32.43 16.35
N LEU A 26 34.35 31.20 16.67
CA LEU A 26 33.61 30.87 17.90
C LEU A 26 34.48 31.10 19.14
N ALA A 27 35.68 30.53 19.16
CA ALA A 27 36.63 30.69 20.25
C ALA A 27 36.96 32.17 20.51
N ASP A 28 37.14 32.95 19.46
CA ASP A 28 37.42 34.37 19.58
C ASP A 28 36.27 35.17 20.17
N ALA A 29 35.02 34.85 19.81
CA ALA A 29 33.84 35.44 20.42
C ALA A 29 33.72 35.09 21.91
N TRP A 30 34.05 33.85 22.30
CA TRP A 30 34.07 33.42 23.70
C TRP A 30 35.19 34.08 24.52
N ARG A 31 36.36 34.34 23.91
CA ARG A 31 37.43 35.14 24.54
C ARG A 31 37.05 36.61 24.72
N ARG A 32 36.35 37.19 23.75
CA ARG A 32 35.88 38.59 23.79
C ARG A 32 34.71 38.79 24.76
N PHE A 33 33.88 37.77 24.96
CA PHE A 33 32.70 37.82 25.84
C PHE A 33 32.64 36.58 26.76
N PRO A 34 33.60 36.45 27.71
CA PRO A 34 33.65 35.31 28.61
C PRO A 34 32.50 35.34 29.63
N ASP A 35 32.19 34.18 30.21
CA ASP A 35 31.27 34.13 31.34
C ASP A 35 31.86 34.87 32.55
N LEU A 36 31.01 35.59 33.26
CA LEU A 36 31.39 36.21 34.52
C LEU A 36 31.36 35.18 35.66
N PRO A 37 32.17 35.36 36.71
CA PRO A 37 32.15 34.52 37.91
C PRO A 37 30.75 34.36 38.52
N ASN A 38 30.49 33.23 39.18
CA ASN A 38 29.17 32.91 39.73
C ASN A 38 28.68 33.86 40.83
N ASP A 39 29.61 34.53 41.51
CA ASP A 39 29.38 35.56 42.53
C ASP A 39 29.08 36.95 41.93
N ALA A 40 29.22 37.14 40.61
CA ALA A 40 28.81 38.36 39.95
C ALA A 40 27.28 38.53 39.94
N PRO A 41 26.76 39.78 40.00
CA PRO A 41 25.33 40.06 39.97
C PRO A 41 24.63 39.37 38.78
N LEU A 42 23.46 38.79 39.02
CA LEU A 42 22.70 38.04 38.00
C LEU A 42 22.46 38.88 36.73
N ASP A 43 22.09 40.15 36.90
CA ASP A 43 21.83 41.05 35.76
C ASP A 43 23.08 41.28 34.89
N ALA A 44 24.26 41.37 35.51
CA ALA A 44 25.52 41.50 34.78
C ALA A 44 25.87 40.22 34.01
N ARG A 45 25.62 39.04 34.61
CA ARG A 45 25.81 37.74 33.93
C ARG A 45 24.86 37.57 32.74
N MET A 46 23.60 37.97 32.91
CA MET A 46 22.59 37.96 31.85
C MET A 46 22.92 38.95 30.73
N ALA A 47 23.37 40.17 31.06
CA ALA A 47 23.81 41.16 30.08
C ALA A 47 25.00 40.64 29.25
N ARG A 48 26.00 40.05 29.91
CA ARG A 48 27.16 39.46 29.23
C ARG A 48 26.78 38.33 28.27
N SER A 49 25.84 37.48 28.68
CA SER A 49 25.29 36.42 27.83
C SER A 49 24.59 36.98 26.58
N ARG A 50 23.82 38.07 26.74
CA ARG A 50 23.14 38.75 25.61
C ARG A 50 24.13 39.38 24.64
N GLU A 51 25.17 40.04 25.14
CA GLU A 51 26.24 40.61 24.31
C GLU A 51 26.92 39.54 23.45
N ARG A 52 27.25 38.39 24.05
CA ARG A 52 27.81 37.25 23.32
C ARG A 52 26.87 36.72 22.24
N VAL A 53 25.59 36.54 22.56
CA VAL A 53 24.58 36.08 21.60
C VAL A 53 24.46 37.06 20.43
N GLN A 54 24.45 38.36 20.70
CA GLN A 54 24.41 39.39 19.64
C GLN A 54 25.68 39.36 18.77
N ALA A 55 26.86 39.23 19.38
CA ALA A 55 28.12 39.13 18.65
C ALA A 55 28.22 37.85 17.78
N LEU A 56 27.67 36.73 18.26
CA LEU A 56 27.66 35.45 17.56
C LEU A 56 26.59 35.34 16.48
N ARG A 57 25.55 36.17 16.51
CA ARG A 57 24.43 36.11 15.56
C ARG A 57 24.88 36.09 14.08
N PRO A 58 25.69 37.05 13.58
CA PRO A 58 26.09 37.05 12.16
C PRO A 58 26.93 35.82 11.80
N LEU A 59 27.77 35.33 12.74
CA LEU A 59 28.55 34.11 12.54
C LEU A 59 27.63 32.88 12.44
N ASN A 60 26.65 32.75 13.33
CA ASN A 60 25.70 31.65 13.31
C ASN A 60 24.83 31.65 12.04
N GLU A 61 24.42 32.84 11.58
CA GLU A 61 23.70 33.00 10.31
C GLU A 61 24.59 32.57 9.11
N ALA A 62 25.87 32.95 9.10
CA ALA A 62 26.82 32.53 8.07
C ALA A 62 27.08 31.00 8.09
N ILE A 63 27.25 30.41 9.29
CA ILE A 63 27.40 28.96 9.46
C ILE A 63 26.17 28.22 8.93
N ALA A 64 24.97 28.72 9.24
CA ALA A 64 23.72 28.12 8.77
C ALA A 64 23.63 28.17 7.24
N GLN A 65 23.97 29.30 6.63
CA GLN A 65 23.99 29.46 5.18
C GLN A 65 25.04 28.57 4.49
N GLU A 66 26.23 28.42 5.07
CA GLU A 66 27.26 27.54 4.53
C GLU A 66 26.84 26.07 4.62
N THR A 67 26.28 25.67 5.77
CA THR A 67 25.76 24.30 5.99
C THR A 67 24.66 23.98 4.98
N GLU A 68 23.74 24.91 4.75
CA GLU A 68 22.66 24.75 3.78
C GLU A 68 23.18 24.65 2.35
N ARG A 69 24.17 25.49 1.97
CA ARG A 69 24.86 25.40 0.67
C ARG A 69 25.53 24.04 0.47
N GLN A 70 26.22 23.53 1.48
CA GLN A 70 26.87 22.22 1.44
C GLN A 70 25.84 21.09 1.30
N ARG A 71 24.73 21.14 2.06
CA ARG A 71 23.62 20.19 1.96
C ARG A 71 23.04 20.14 0.55
N VAL A 72 22.74 21.31 -0.02
CA VAL A 72 22.19 21.43 -1.39
C VAL A 72 23.17 20.87 -2.41
N ALA A 73 24.46 21.22 -2.33
CA ALA A 73 25.49 20.70 -3.23
C ALA A 73 25.64 19.17 -3.14
N ALA A 74 25.66 18.62 -1.92
CA ALA A 74 25.75 17.18 -1.68
C ALA A 74 24.54 16.42 -2.23
N ASN A 75 23.33 16.99 -2.08
CA ASN A 75 22.11 16.39 -2.62
C ASN A 75 22.15 16.30 -4.15
N PHE A 76 22.54 17.36 -4.85
CA PHE A 76 22.68 17.32 -6.31
C PHE A 76 23.78 16.36 -6.77
N ALA A 77 24.94 16.35 -6.11
CA ALA A 77 26.02 15.40 -6.42
C ALA A 77 25.59 13.93 -6.20
N CYS A 78 24.70 13.69 -5.23
CA CYS A 78 24.10 12.37 -5.03
C CYS A 78 23.23 11.95 -6.23
N ILE A 79 22.38 12.85 -6.74
CA ILE A 79 21.55 12.59 -7.93
C ILE A 79 22.41 12.34 -9.16
N GLU A 80 23.44 13.16 -9.40
CA GLU A 80 24.40 12.98 -10.50
C GLU A 80 25.06 11.59 -10.44
N ARG A 81 25.49 11.16 -9.24
CA ARG A 81 26.06 9.83 -9.03
C ARG A 81 25.05 8.72 -9.30
N GLN A 82 23.80 8.85 -8.85
CA GLN A 82 22.76 7.86 -9.09
C GLN A 82 22.47 7.69 -10.59
N ILE A 83 22.45 8.78 -11.36
CA ILE A 83 22.30 8.73 -12.82
C ILE A 83 23.52 8.03 -13.44
N ALA A 84 24.74 8.41 -13.05
CA ALA A 84 25.96 7.76 -13.54
C ALA A 84 26.02 6.26 -13.25
N GLN A 85 25.38 5.81 -12.15
CA GLN A 85 25.25 4.40 -11.76
C GLN A 85 24.08 3.68 -12.44
N GLY A 86 23.35 4.33 -13.36
CA GLY A 86 22.27 3.71 -14.12
C GLY A 86 20.91 3.68 -13.40
N SER A 87 20.63 4.63 -12.52
CA SER A 87 19.31 4.74 -11.87
C SER A 87 18.19 4.84 -12.91
N THR A 88 17.14 4.04 -12.70
CA THR A 88 15.91 4.03 -13.54
C THR A 88 14.86 5.03 -13.07
N ASP A 89 15.13 5.80 -12.00
CA ASP A 89 14.19 6.80 -11.52
C ASP A 89 14.18 8.03 -12.44
N SER A 90 13.15 8.14 -13.27
CA SER A 90 12.96 9.25 -14.22
C SER A 90 12.90 10.64 -13.57
N ARG A 91 12.72 10.73 -12.25
CA ARG A 91 12.77 12.01 -11.52
C ARG A 91 14.19 12.55 -11.40
N ASN A 92 15.21 11.69 -11.34
CA ASN A 92 16.61 12.11 -11.19
C ASN A 92 17.09 13.06 -12.30
N PRO A 93 16.95 12.74 -13.60
CA PRO A 93 17.31 13.70 -14.65
C PRO A 93 16.42 14.95 -14.64
N ALA A 94 15.16 14.85 -14.21
CA ALA A 94 14.27 16.00 -14.08
C ALA A 94 14.67 16.96 -12.95
N ILE A 95 15.22 16.45 -11.84
CA ILE A 95 15.78 17.27 -10.76
C ILE A 95 16.97 18.09 -11.28
N LEU A 96 17.88 17.47 -12.03
CA LEU A 96 19.01 18.19 -12.62
C LEU A 96 18.54 19.20 -13.69
N HIS A 97 17.55 18.84 -14.50
CA HIS A 97 16.94 19.78 -15.45
C HIS A 97 16.34 21.00 -14.73
N GLY A 98 15.63 20.80 -13.62
CA GLY A 98 15.09 21.88 -12.81
C GLY A 98 16.16 22.84 -12.28
N ARG A 99 17.32 22.31 -11.88
CA ARG A 99 18.49 23.11 -11.48
C ARG A 99 19.09 23.85 -12.68
N ASP A 100 19.42 23.13 -13.74
CA ASP A 100 20.26 23.62 -14.83
C ASP A 100 19.52 24.56 -15.79
N VAL A 101 18.22 24.33 -16.01
CA VAL A 101 17.41 25.11 -16.95
C VAL A 101 16.60 26.20 -16.25
N HIS A 102 16.04 25.91 -15.07
CA HIS A 102 15.16 26.85 -14.37
C HIS A 102 15.82 27.56 -13.18
N GLY A 103 17.08 27.22 -12.85
CA GLY A 103 17.79 27.82 -11.72
C GLY A 103 17.21 27.46 -10.36
N TYR A 104 16.45 26.35 -10.26
CA TYR A 104 15.80 25.97 -9.02
C TYR A 104 16.79 25.48 -7.96
N GLY A 105 16.62 25.98 -6.73
CA GLY A 105 17.21 25.36 -5.54
C GLY A 105 16.63 23.96 -5.29
N TRP A 106 17.28 23.19 -4.40
CA TRP A 106 16.96 21.77 -4.18
C TRP A 106 15.47 21.46 -4.04
N ASP A 107 14.77 22.14 -3.12
CA ASP A 107 13.36 21.85 -2.84
C ASP A 107 12.43 22.16 -4.02
N ALA A 108 12.73 23.21 -4.78
CA ALA A 108 11.97 23.57 -5.98
C ALA A 108 12.28 22.61 -7.14
N ALA A 109 13.54 22.19 -7.31
CA ALA A 109 13.94 21.22 -8.33
C ALA A 109 13.29 19.85 -8.11
N VAL A 110 13.23 19.39 -6.85
CA VAL A 110 12.50 18.16 -6.49
C VAL A 110 11.01 18.31 -6.75
N ALA A 111 10.39 19.42 -6.35
CA ALA A 111 8.98 19.66 -6.59
C ALA A 111 8.64 19.71 -8.09
N TYR A 112 9.50 20.33 -8.91
CA TYR A 112 9.40 20.33 -10.36
C TYR A 112 9.43 18.89 -10.92
N ALA A 113 10.40 18.08 -10.51
CA ALA A 113 10.51 16.69 -10.94
C ALA A 113 9.29 15.85 -10.54
N ASP A 114 8.75 16.05 -9.34
CA ASP A 114 7.53 15.39 -8.87
C ASP A 114 6.30 15.79 -9.70
N GLY A 115 6.18 17.06 -10.08
CA GLY A 115 5.12 17.55 -10.96
C GLY A 115 5.21 16.91 -12.35
N LEU A 116 6.40 16.93 -12.94
CA LEU A 116 6.68 16.33 -14.25
C LEU A 116 6.38 14.84 -14.27
N TYR A 117 6.80 14.13 -13.24
CA TYR A 117 6.52 12.70 -13.07
C TYR A 117 5.01 12.43 -12.93
N ALA A 118 4.32 13.19 -12.08
CA ALA A 118 2.88 13.02 -11.86
C ALA A 118 2.07 13.23 -13.16
N ALA A 119 2.45 14.24 -13.95
CA ALA A 119 1.82 14.49 -15.24
C ALA A 119 2.00 13.30 -16.20
N ARG A 120 3.25 12.83 -16.37
CA ARG A 120 3.61 11.70 -17.25
C ARG A 120 3.04 10.36 -16.81
N ALA A 121 2.92 10.14 -15.50
CA ALA A 121 2.33 8.93 -14.93
C ALA A 121 0.79 8.91 -14.98
N GLY A 122 0.16 9.97 -15.51
CA GLY A 122 -1.30 10.08 -15.58
C GLY A 122 -1.97 10.33 -14.23
N TRP A 123 -1.23 10.84 -13.26
CA TRP A 123 -1.77 11.09 -11.92
C TRP A 123 -2.51 12.43 -11.86
N GLU A 124 -3.39 12.53 -10.85
CA GLU A 124 -4.01 13.79 -10.45
C GLU A 124 -2.94 14.77 -9.96
N SER A 125 -3.11 16.06 -10.26
CA SER A 125 -2.22 17.11 -9.79
C SER A 125 -2.31 17.22 -8.26
N ARG A 126 -1.19 17.00 -7.57
CA ARG A 126 -1.11 17.03 -6.10
C ARG A 126 0.06 17.92 -5.68
N PRO A 127 -0.10 19.25 -5.76
CA PRO A 127 0.95 20.16 -5.33
C PRO A 127 1.25 19.96 -3.83
N PRO A 128 2.50 20.21 -3.40
CA PRO A 128 2.89 20.10 -1.99
C PRO A 128 2.00 20.94 -1.07
N SER A 129 1.92 20.56 0.22
CA SER A 129 1.25 21.37 1.23
C SER A 129 1.83 22.79 1.28
N PRO A 130 1.00 23.80 1.59
CA PRO A 130 1.48 25.17 1.68
C PRO A 130 2.56 25.28 2.77
N PRO A 131 3.55 26.17 2.60
CA PRO A 131 4.54 26.41 3.63
C PRO A 131 3.89 27.03 4.88
N ARG A 132 4.65 27.11 5.97
CA ARG A 132 4.18 27.80 7.18
C ARG A 132 3.99 29.29 6.89
N PRO A 133 3.08 29.98 7.60
CA PRO A 133 2.94 31.42 7.46
C PRO A 133 4.28 32.14 7.65
N GLY A 134 4.73 32.91 6.65
CA GLY A 134 6.00 33.64 6.65
C GLY A 134 7.14 33.01 5.87
N ASP A 135 7.02 31.73 5.47
CA ASP A 135 8.02 31.04 4.64
C ASP A 135 7.70 31.21 3.13
N PRO A 136 8.70 31.38 2.26
CA PRO A 136 8.48 31.51 0.82
C PRO A 136 7.98 30.20 0.19
N ASP A 137 6.93 30.29 -0.64
CA ASP A 137 6.38 29.14 -1.37
C ASP A 137 7.12 28.88 -2.68
N VAL A 138 8.28 28.25 -2.58
CA VAL A 138 9.11 27.90 -3.76
C VAL A 138 8.69 26.58 -4.42
N ARG A 139 8.01 25.69 -3.69
CA ARG A 139 7.72 24.32 -4.16
C ARG A 139 6.46 24.22 -5.01
N ARG A 140 5.37 24.90 -4.63
CA ARG A 140 4.10 24.80 -5.37
C ARG A 140 4.19 25.38 -6.79
N PRO A 141 4.84 26.56 -7.01
CA PRO A 141 5.04 27.06 -8.36
C PRO A 141 5.90 26.12 -9.21
N ALA A 142 7.00 25.60 -8.65
CA ALA A 142 7.89 24.67 -9.35
C ALA A 142 7.19 23.35 -9.70
N TYR A 143 6.38 22.79 -8.78
CA TYR A 143 5.54 21.62 -9.04
C TYR A 143 4.55 21.87 -10.17
N ARG A 144 3.85 23.02 -10.15
CA ARG A 144 2.90 23.38 -11.20
C ARG A 144 3.62 23.49 -12.55
N HIS A 145 4.80 24.12 -12.58
CA HIS A 145 5.60 24.23 -13.79
C HIS A 145 5.97 22.86 -14.35
N GLY A 146 6.52 21.96 -13.54
CA GLY A 146 6.87 20.60 -13.98
C GLY A 146 5.63 19.82 -14.43
N PHE A 147 4.50 19.97 -13.76
CA PHE A 147 3.26 19.32 -14.16
C PHE A 147 2.76 19.79 -15.54
N LEU A 148 2.87 21.09 -15.84
CA LEU A 148 2.55 21.64 -17.15
C LEU A 148 3.53 21.13 -18.23
N ASP A 149 4.83 21.13 -17.94
CA ASP A 149 5.86 20.62 -18.87
C ASP A 149 5.73 19.12 -19.16
N GLY A 150 5.11 18.38 -18.23
CA GLY A 150 4.75 16.97 -18.41
C GLY A 150 3.49 16.75 -19.23
N GLY A 151 2.87 17.82 -19.74
CA GLY A 151 1.63 17.80 -20.51
C GLY A 151 0.36 17.83 -19.67
N GLY A 152 0.46 18.03 -18.36
CA GLY A 152 -0.70 18.13 -17.48
C GLY A 152 -1.47 19.43 -17.66
N GLN A 153 -2.80 19.36 -17.64
CA GLN A 153 -3.70 20.51 -17.75
C GLN A 153 -4.64 20.55 -16.55
N PRO A 154 -4.25 21.23 -15.44
CA PRO A 154 -5.01 21.19 -14.20
C PRO A 154 -6.42 21.78 -14.30
N ASP A 155 -6.66 22.64 -15.30
CA ASP A 155 -7.96 23.29 -15.52
C ASP A 155 -8.91 22.45 -16.40
N ASP A 156 -8.46 21.34 -16.98
CA ASP A 156 -9.30 20.44 -17.78
C ASP A 156 -9.74 19.22 -16.95
N ILE A 157 -11.05 19.08 -16.77
CA ILE A 157 -11.69 18.01 -15.99
C ILE A 157 -11.43 16.59 -16.53
N PHE A 158 -11.07 16.45 -17.81
CA PHE A 158 -10.74 15.17 -18.45
C PHE A 158 -9.24 14.94 -18.59
N ASP A 159 -8.40 15.89 -18.18
CA ASP A 159 -6.93 15.81 -18.28
C ASP A 159 -6.38 14.53 -17.64
N VAL A 160 -6.78 14.27 -16.39
CA VAL A 160 -6.34 13.07 -15.65
C VAL A 160 -6.73 11.79 -16.39
N ALA A 161 -7.96 11.71 -16.91
CA ALA A 161 -8.43 10.52 -17.62
C ALA A 161 -7.65 10.30 -18.92
N ARG A 162 -7.39 11.35 -19.69
CA ARG A 162 -6.62 11.26 -20.95
C ARG A 162 -5.16 10.89 -20.69
N ARG A 163 -4.51 11.52 -19.70
CA ARG A 163 -3.12 11.20 -19.35
C ARG A 163 -2.99 9.83 -18.73
N ALA A 164 -3.94 9.39 -17.89
CA ALA A 164 -3.95 8.03 -17.35
C ALA A 164 -4.12 6.96 -18.44
N PHE A 165 -4.89 7.27 -19.49
CA PHE A 165 -5.03 6.39 -20.65
C PHE A 165 -3.76 6.36 -21.52
N ALA A 166 -3.12 7.52 -21.71
CA ALA A 166 -1.92 7.66 -22.54
C ALA A 166 -0.62 7.22 -21.84
N ALA A 167 -0.59 7.25 -20.50
CA ALA A 167 0.55 6.83 -19.70
C ALA A 167 0.80 5.34 -19.94
N THR A 168 1.82 5.03 -20.74
CA THR A 168 2.31 3.66 -20.88
C THR A 168 2.79 3.21 -19.51
N PRO A 169 2.23 2.14 -18.91
CA PRO A 169 2.85 1.56 -17.72
C PRO A 169 4.29 1.23 -18.11
N SER A 170 5.27 1.66 -17.31
CA SER A 170 6.64 1.15 -17.48
C SER A 170 6.55 -0.36 -17.45
N GLU A 171 6.71 -1.00 -18.61
CA GLU A 171 6.58 -2.44 -18.73
C GLU A 171 7.66 -3.05 -17.83
N PRO A 172 7.31 -3.94 -16.88
CA PRO A 172 8.31 -4.83 -16.34
C PRO A 172 8.81 -5.67 -17.53
N ASN A 173 10.11 -5.58 -17.86
CA ASN A 173 10.81 -6.31 -18.93
C ASN A 173 9.95 -7.44 -19.52
N ARG A 174 9.13 -7.09 -20.52
CA ARG A 174 8.24 -8.06 -21.16
C ARG A 174 9.11 -8.84 -22.11
N THR A 175 9.39 -10.09 -21.77
CA THR A 175 9.78 -11.07 -22.78
C THR A 175 8.62 -11.15 -23.78
N GLU A 176 8.92 -10.87 -25.06
CA GLU A 176 8.00 -10.69 -26.19
C GLU A 176 7.16 -11.94 -26.58
N ASN A 177 6.86 -12.84 -25.65
CA ASN A 177 6.14 -14.10 -25.92
C ASN A 177 4.75 -14.18 -25.27
N ALA A 178 4.04 -13.06 -25.08
CA ALA A 178 2.64 -13.10 -24.68
C ALA A 178 1.74 -13.08 -25.93
N GLN A 179 1.20 -14.23 -26.32
CA GLN A 179 0.16 -14.28 -27.34
C GLN A 179 -1.03 -13.39 -26.93
N PRO A 180 -1.56 -12.54 -27.83
CA PRO A 180 -2.58 -11.56 -27.49
C PRO A 180 -3.91 -12.27 -27.20
N GLY A 181 -4.40 -12.15 -25.96
CA GLY A 181 -5.80 -12.48 -25.66
C GLY A 181 -6.15 -12.86 -24.22
N ARG A 182 -5.19 -13.20 -23.36
CA ARG A 182 -5.46 -13.60 -21.96
C ARG A 182 -4.59 -12.81 -20.98
N PRO A 183 -5.17 -12.26 -19.89
CA PRO A 183 -4.36 -11.59 -18.87
C PRO A 183 -3.45 -12.61 -18.20
N LEU A 184 -2.16 -12.28 -18.10
CA LEU A 184 -1.18 -13.16 -17.45
C LEU A 184 -1.51 -13.30 -15.96
N PRO A 185 -1.32 -14.48 -15.35
CA PRO A 185 -1.43 -14.68 -13.91
C PRO A 185 -0.73 -13.60 -13.07
N SER A 186 0.47 -13.15 -13.46
CA SER A 186 1.18 -12.05 -12.80
C SER A 186 0.43 -10.70 -12.84
N GLU A 187 -0.43 -10.47 -13.81
CA GLU A 187 -1.23 -9.25 -13.94
C GLU A 187 -2.52 -9.30 -13.11
N TRP A 188 -2.98 -10.48 -12.67
CA TRP A 188 -4.26 -10.67 -11.97
C TRP A 188 -4.35 -9.89 -10.64
N SER A 189 -5.52 -9.32 -10.34
CA SER A 189 -5.73 -8.51 -9.12
C SER A 189 -5.58 -9.33 -7.83
N HIS A 190 -5.32 -8.66 -6.70
CA HIS A 190 -5.36 -9.33 -5.41
C HIS A 190 -6.80 -9.59 -4.95
N PRO A 191 -7.03 -10.60 -4.08
CA PRO A 191 -8.36 -10.87 -3.54
C PRO A 191 -9.03 -9.68 -2.87
N THR A 192 -10.27 -9.40 -3.28
CA THR A 192 -11.13 -8.38 -2.66
C THR A 192 -12.48 -8.96 -2.23
N ASP A 193 -13.33 -8.19 -1.56
CA ASP A 193 -14.70 -8.61 -1.25
C ASP A 193 -15.72 -8.20 -2.32
N VAL A 194 -15.25 -7.64 -3.44
CA VAL A 194 -16.07 -7.17 -4.56
C VAL A 194 -16.74 -8.32 -5.34
N PRO A 195 -16.04 -9.43 -5.68
CA PRO A 195 -16.65 -10.50 -6.46
C PRO A 195 -17.80 -11.19 -5.74
N ALA A 196 -18.76 -11.68 -6.52
CA ALA A 196 -19.86 -12.46 -5.99
C ALA A 196 -19.36 -13.81 -5.41
N PRO A 197 -19.97 -14.34 -4.33
CA PRO A 197 -19.60 -15.65 -3.82
C PRO A 197 -19.89 -16.75 -4.83
N ALA A 198 -18.96 -17.72 -4.95
CA ALA A 198 -19.03 -18.85 -5.87
C ALA A 198 -19.04 -20.19 -5.11
N SER A 199 -19.78 -21.17 -5.63
CA SER A 199 -19.82 -22.53 -5.08
C SER A 199 -18.45 -23.20 -5.18
N TRP A 200 -18.04 -23.95 -4.15
CA TRP A 200 -16.71 -24.57 -4.09
C TRP A 200 -16.33 -25.36 -5.35
N HIS A 201 -17.26 -26.12 -5.94
CA HIS A 201 -17.05 -26.89 -7.18
C HIS A 201 -16.76 -26.04 -8.43
N ARG A 202 -17.06 -24.74 -8.40
CA ARG A 202 -16.76 -23.78 -9.48
C ARG A 202 -15.53 -22.93 -9.18
N ARG A 203 -14.74 -23.32 -8.17
CA ARG A 203 -13.53 -22.59 -7.77
C ARG A 203 -12.30 -23.42 -8.02
N VAL A 204 -11.23 -22.75 -8.44
CA VAL A 204 -9.91 -23.34 -8.64
C VAL A 204 -8.92 -22.64 -7.72
N LEU A 205 -8.09 -23.42 -7.02
CA LEU A 205 -6.94 -22.91 -6.29
C LEU A 205 -5.66 -23.52 -6.85
N LEU A 206 -4.78 -22.65 -7.33
CA LEU A 206 -3.43 -22.97 -7.79
C LEU A 206 -2.44 -22.65 -6.67
N LEU A 207 -1.73 -23.65 -6.18
CA LEU A 207 -0.86 -23.55 -5.02
C LEU A 207 0.57 -23.93 -5.37
N GLY A 208 1.53 -23.09 -4.98
CA GLY A 208 2.95 -23.33 -5.17
C GLY A 208 3.42 -24.61 -4.48
N ALA A 209 4.30 -25.36 -5.14
CA ALA A 209 5.01 -26.50 -4.57
C ALA A 209 5.77 -26.11 -3.30
N THR A 210 6.31 -24.89 -3.24
CA THR A 210 6.98 -24.34 -2.04
C THR A 210 6.01 -24.24 -0.86
N GLU A 211 4.81 -23.69 -1.06
CA GLU A 211 3.78 -23.60 -0.01
C GLU A 211 3.20 -24.98 0.33
N LEU A 212 3.07 -25.88 -0.64
CA LEU A 212 2.64 -27.26 -0.41
C LEU A 212 3.63 -28.02 0.48
N ALA A 213 4.92 -27.83 0.28
CA ALA A 213 5.97 -28.53 1.03
C ALA A 213 6.17 -27.92 2.43
N THR A 214 6.20 -26.60 2.54
CA THR A 214 6.56 -25.91 3.79
C THR A 214 5.36 -25.51 4.63
N GLY A 215 4.21 -25.23 4.02
CA GLY A 215 3.03 -24.70 4.70
C GLY A 215 3.26 -23.33 5.36
N THR A 216 4.25 -22.57 4.90
CA THR A 216 4.71 -21.32 5.53
C THR A 216 3.58 -20.29 5.67
N ILE A 217 2.72 -20.17 4.66
CA ILE A 217 1.56 -19.27 4.66
C ILE A 217 0.39 -19.90 5.43
N GLY A 218 0.24 -21.23 5.33
CA GLY A 218 -0.80 -22.01 5.98
C GLY A 218 -2.10 -22.08 5.18
N ILE A 219 -2.00 -22.05 3.84
CA ILE A 219 -3.15 -21.98 2.92
C ILE A 219 -4.07 -23.20 3.08
N LEU A 220 -3.51 -24.41 3.04
CA LEU A 220 -4.30 -25.65 3.14
C LEU A 220 -4.99 -25.79 4.50
N ALA A 221 -4.35 -25.36 5.59
CA ALA A 221 -4.96 -25.39 6.92
C ALA A 221 -6.20 -24.49 6.98
N MET A 222 -6.10 -23.25 6.49
CA MET A 222 -7.24 -22.32 6.43
C MET A 222 -8.36 -22.80 5.50
N LEU A 223 -8.03 -23.52 4.42
CA LEU A 223 -9.03 -24.10 3.52
C LEU A 223 -9.82 -25.22 4.20
N ARG A 224 -9.15 -26.12 4.93
CA ARG A 224 -9.78 -27.25 5.64
C ARG A 224 -10.77 -26.83 6.72
N GLU A 225 -10.61 -25.63 7.26
CA GLU A 225 -11.57 -25.04 8.22
C GLU A 225 -12.92 -24.70 7.60
N ARG A 226 -13.06 -24.75 6.26
CA ARG A 226 -14.29 -24.35 5.57
C ARG A 226 -15.19 -25.54 5.24
N PRO A 227 -16.49 -25.47 5.56
CA PRO A 227 -17.45 -26.48 5.12
C PRO A 227 -17.52 -26.58 3.59
N GLY A 228 -17.52 -27.81 3.07
CA GLY A 228 -17.63 -28.11 1.64
C GLY A 228 -16.37 -27.80 0.82
N HIS A 229 -15.24 -27.53 1.48
CA HIS A 229 -13.97 -27.26 0.82
C HIS A 229 -13.50 -28.44 -0.03
N GLU A 230 -13.96 -29.67 0.21
CA GLU A 230 -13.54 -30.85 -0.56
C GLU A 230 -13.95 -30.77 -2.04
N ALA A 231 -14.95 -29.95 -2.37
CA ALA A 231 -15.44 -29.80 -3.73
C ALA A 231 -14.56 -28.88 -4.60
N ILE A 232 -13.58 -28.18 -4.03
CA ILE A 232 -12.70 -27.27 -4.78
C ILE A 232 -11.73 -28.02 -5.70
N ALA A 233 -11.50 -27.48 -6.89
CA ALA A 233 -10.44 -28.00 -7.76
C ALA A 233 -9.07 -27.44 -7.32
N LEU A 234 -8.10 -28.32 -7.07
CA LEU A 234 -6.78 -27.95 -6.59
C LEU A 234 -5.69 -28.40 -7.56
N TYR A 235 -4.72 -27.52 -7.76
CA TYR A 235 -3.55 -27.82 -8.57
C TYR A 235 -2.29 -27.31 -7.89
N ALA A 236 -1.22 -28.10 -7.97
CA ALA A 236 0.13 -27.75 -7.59
C ALA A 236 0.84 -27.06 -8.76
N VAL A 237 1.57 -25.98 -8.47
CA VAL A 237 2.41 -25.26 -9.44
C VAL A 237 3.86 -25.46 -9.04
N SER A 238 4.67 -26.02 -9.92
CA SER A 238 6.11 -26.21 -9.71
C SER A 238 6.88 -25.56 -10.84
N ALA A 239 7.96 -24.84 -10.52
CA ALA A 239 8.83 -24.24 -11.53
C ALA A 239 9.42 -25.29 -12.48
N GLU A 240 9.73 -26.50 -11.98
CA GLU A 240 10.34 -27.59 -12.75
C GLU A 240 9.31 -28.38 -13.57
N THR A 241 8.17 -28.69 -12.97
CA THR A 241 7.23 -29.66 -13.51
C THR A 241 5.91 -29.07 -14.01
N GLY A 242 5.75 -27.76 -13.87
CA GLY A 242 4.56 -27.03 -14.27
C GLY A 242 3.35 -27.34 -13.40
N LEU A 243 2.18 -27.29 -14.03
CA LEU A 243 0.89 -27.44 -13.37
C LEU A 243 0.48 -28.91 -13.24
N ARG A 244 0.10 -29.35 -12.03
CA ARG A 244 -0.35 -30.72 -11.76
C ARG A 244 -1.59 -30.76 -10.86
N PRO A 245 -2.55 -31.66 -11.07
CA PRO A 245 -3.65 -31.88 -10.14
C PRO A 245 -3.16 -32.25 -8.74
N PHE A 246 -3.83 -31.72 -7.73
CA PHE A 246 -3.53 -31.94 -6.33
C PHE A 246 -4.79 -32.38 -5.59
N SER A 247 -4.65 -33.35 -4.68
CA SER A 247 -5.72 -33.74 -3.75
C SER A 247 -5.26 -33.55 -2.32
N LEU A 248 -6.13 -32.99 -1.47
CA LEU A 248 -5.86 -32.80 -0.04
C LEU A 248 -5.57 -34.12 0.70
N SER A 249 -6.09 -35.24 0.18
CA SER A 249 -5.97 -36.57 0.80
C SER A 249 -4.79 -37.37 0.26
N SER A 250 -4.45 -37.17 -1.01
CA SER A 250 -3.48 -38.03 -1.73
C SER A 250 -2.22 -37.29 -2.19
N GLY A 251 -2.16 -35.96 -2.00
CA GLY A 251 -1.04 -35.14 -2.45
C GLY A 251 -1.06 -34.84 -3.95
N PRO A 252 0.05 -34.32 -4.50
CA PRO A 252 0.19 -34.09 -5.94
C PRO A 252 0.23 -35.42 -6.69
N THR A 253 -0.53 -35.52 -7.78
CA THR A 253 -0.56 -36.73 -8.61
C THR A 253 0.29 -36.51 -9.88
N PRO A 254 1.03 -37.53 -10.35
CA PRO A 254 1.65 -37.48 -11.66
C PRO A 254 0.52 -37.37 -12.68
N ALA A 255 0.51 -36.30 -13.46
CA ALA A 255 -0.49 -36.09 -14.50
C ALA A 255 0.20 -35.66 -15.79
N ASP A 256 -0.28 -36.22 -16.89
CA ASP A 256 0.05 -35.74 -18.23
C ASP A 256 -0.46 -34.29 -18.36
N ALA A 257 0.40 -33.41 -18.90
CA ALA A 257 0.06 -32.01 -19.18
C ALA A 257 -1.17 -31.90 -20.09
N THR A 258 -1.35 -32.84 -21.02
CA THR A 258 -2.49 -32.89 -21.93
C THR A 258 -3.79 -33.16 -21.17
N VAL A 259 -3.78 -34.12 -20.25
CA VAL A 259 -4.93 -34.46 -19.40
C VAL A 259 -5.24 -33.30 -18.46
N THR A 260 -4.23 -32.68 -17.87
CA THR A 260 -4.39 -31.51 -16.98
C THR A 260 -5.05 -30.35 -17.72
N ARG A 261 -4.59 -30.04 -18.94
CA ARG A 261 -5.20 -29.04 -19.83
C ARG A 261 -6.66 -29.37 -20.13
N GLN A 262 -6.97 -30.63 -20.43
CA GLN A 262 -8.31 -31.06 -20.75
C GLN A 262 -9.25 -30.92 -19.55
N THR A 263 -8.84 -31.36 -18.36
CA THR A 263 -9.63 -31.24 -17.12
C THR A 263 -9.92 -29.78 -16.78
N LEU A 264 -8.92 -28.90 -16.89
CA LEU A 264 -9.10 -27.47 -16.63
C LEU A 264 -10.05 -26.80 -17.62
N ARG A 265 -10.02 -27.20 -18.89
CA ARG A 265 -10.94 -26.69 -19.93
C ARG A 265 -12.36 -27.19 -19.79
N GLN A 266 -12.56 -28.40 -19.26
CA GLN A 266 -13.87 -29.02 -19.09
C GLN A 266 -14.59 -28.56 -17.81
N GLY A 267 -13.86 -28.04 -16.81
CA GLY A 267 -14.45 -27.58 -15.57
C GLY A 267 -15.23 -26.27 -15.73
N ASP A 268 -16.44 -26.22 -15.18
CA ASP A 268 -17.28 -25.00 -15.12
C ASP A 268 -16.83 -24.07 -13.98
N TYR A 269 -15.70 -23.42 -14.18
CA TYR A 269 -15.09 -22.54 -13.18
C TYR A 269 -15.54 -21.09 -13.33
N SER A 270 -15.74 -20.43 -12.19
CA SER A 270 -16.18 -19.03 -12.10
C SER A 270 -15.23 -18.15 -11.29
N ASP A 271 -14.32 -18.76 -10.51
CA ASP A 271 -13.38 -18.07 -9.63
C ASP A 271 -12.08 -18.87 -9.55
N ILE A 272 -10.93 -18.23 -9.78
CA ILE A 272 -9.61 -18.84 -9.67
C ILE A 272 -8.71 -17.97 -8.79
N LEU A 273 -7.98 -18.63 -7.88
CA LEU A 273 -6.96 -18.00 -7.07
C LEU A 273 -5.60 -18.66 -7.28
N VAL A 274 -4.58 -17.83 -7.46
CA VAL A 274 -3.17 -18.23 -7.49
C VAL A 274 -2.47 -17.85 -6.18
N VAL A 275 -1.76 -18.81 -5.59
CA VAL A 275 -0.89 -18.61 -4.42
C VAL A 275 0.45 -19.31 -4.67
N VAL A 276 1.41 -18.59 -5.23
CA VAL A 276 2.70 -19.13 -5.67
C VAL A 276 3.82 -18.14 -5.34
N ASP A 277 5.06 -18.62 -5.31
CA ASP A 277 6.25 -17.77 -5.23
C ASP A 277 6.61 -17.13 -6.59
N PRO A 278 7.55 -16.18 -6.66
CA PRO A 278 7.91 -15.52 -7.92
C PRO A 278 8.39 -16.48 -9.02
N THR A 279 9.15 -17.52 -8.68
CA THR A 279 9.69 -18.48 -9.67
C THR A 279 8.61 -19.40 -10.24
N GLU A 280 7.68 -19.84 -9.39
CA GLU A 280 6.51 -20.61 -9.79
C GLU A 280 5.52 -19.74 -10.61
N LEU A 281 5.44 -18.44 -10.33
CA LEU A 281 4.62 -17.50 -11.09
C LEU A 281 5.13 -17.31 -12.52
N GLU A 282 6.44 -17.16 -12.71
CA GLU A 282 7.04 -17.07 -14.04
C GLU A 282 6.73 -18.31 -14.89
N ARG A 283 6.81 -19.49 -14.27
CA ARG A 283 6.42 -20.75 -14.92
C ARG A 283 4.93 -20.75 -15.28
N LEU A 284 4.07 -20.27 -14.38
CA LEU A 284 2.63 -20.22 -14.61
C LEU A 284 2.24 -19.21 -15.71
N ASP A 285 2.95 -18.09 -15.81
CA ASP A 285 2.78 -17.12 -16.89
C ASP A 285 3.14 -17.72 -18.25
N ALA A 286 4.20 -18.53 -18.33
CA ALA A 286 4.56 -19.25 -19.54
C ALA A 286 3.51 -20.30 -19.97
N ASP A 287 2.75 -20.83 -19.01
CA ASP A 287 1.68 -21.82 -19.20
C ASP A 287 0.27 -21.19 -19.12
N ALA A 288 0.14 -19.87 -19.28
CA ALA A 288 -1.13 -19.15 -19.08
C ALA A 288 -2.25 -19.57 -20.05
N ASP A 289 -1.90 -20.14 -21.21
CA ASP A 289 -2.84 -20.67 -22.21
C ASP A 289 -3.64 -21.89 -21.70
N ILE A 290 -3.11 -22.59 -20.70
CA ILE A 290 -3.72 -23.75 -20.06
C ILE A 290 -4.86 -23.34 -19.14
N LEU A 291 -4.78 -22.15 -18.55
CA LEU A 291 -5.68 -21.73 -17.48
C LEU A 291 -7.09 -21.39 -18.02
N PRO A 292 -8.15 -21.74 -17.28
CA PRO A 292 -9.50 -21.37 -17.66
C PRO A 292 -9.70 -19.86 -17.54
N LEU A 293 -10.40 -19.26 -18.51
CA LEU A 293 -10.88 -17.89 -18.37
C LEU A 293 -12.14 -17.90 -17.51
N THR A 294 -12.03 -17.36 -16.30
CA THR A 294 -13.13 -17.31 -15.35
C THR A 294 -13.57 -15.86 -15.11
N ARG A 295 -14.75 -15.68 -14.52
CA ARG A 295 -15.27 -14.35 -14.17
C ARG A 295 -14.36 -13.61 -13.18
N THR A 296 -13.72 -14.34 -12.27
CA THR A 296 -12.86 -13.78 -11.22
C THR A 296 -11.52 -14.48 -11.26
N MET A 297 -10.47 -13.74 -11.63
CA MET A 297 -9.09 -14.22 -11.67
C MET A 297 -8.26 -13.37 -10.71
N GLU A 298 -7.78 -13.98 -9.63
CA GLU A 298 -7.06 -13.28 -8.56
C GLU A 298 -5.75 -14.00 -8.20
N ARG A 299 -4.78 -13.26 -7.65
CA ARG A 299 -3.57 -13.84 -7.05
C ARG A 299 -3.19 -13.20 -5.74
N THR A 300 -2.59 -13.97 -4.84
CA THR A 300 -1.98 -13.37 -3.65
C THR A 300 -0.67 -12.68 -4.00
N ARG A 301 -0.32 -11.64 -3.23
CA ARG A 301 0.86 -10.79 -3.47
C ARG A 301 1.50 -10.37 -2.15
N ASN A 302 2.76 -9.94 -2.22
CA ASN A 302 3.54 -9.36 -1.13
C ASN A 302 3.89 -10.37 -0.02
N SER A 303 3.95 -9.92 1.24
CA SER A 303 4.37 -10.74 2.39
C SER A 303 3.39 -11.88 2.72
N ALA A 304 3.88 -12.95 3.35
CA ALA A 304 3.04 -14.09 3.81
C ALA A 304 1.85 -13.65 4.67
N LEU A 305 2.02 -12.63 5.53
CA LEU A 305 0.92 -12.08 6.34
C LEU A 305 -0.18 -11.46 5.46
N GLN A 306 0.20 -10.74 4.41
CA GLN A 306 -0.73 -10.14 3.46
C GLN A 306 -1.38 -11.21 2.59
N GLN A 307 -0.63 -12.21 2.13
CA GLN A 307 -1.17 -13.34 1.39
C GLN A 307 -2.22 -14.11 2.22
N ARG A 308 -2.00 -14.31 3.53
CA ARG A 308 -3.01 -14.88 4.45
C ARG A 308 -4.27 -14.03 4.53
N ALA A 309 -4.12 -12.70 4.64
CA ALA A 309 -5.26 -11.79 4.69
C ALA A 309 -6.08 -11.81 3.38
N GLN A 310 -5.39 -11.79 2.24
CA GLN A 310 -5.98 -11.92 0.91
C GLN A 310 -6.68 -13.27 0.73
N PHE A 311 -6.04 -14.37 1.14
CA PHE A 311 -6.64 -15.70 1.08
C PHE A 311 -7.92 -15.78 1.91
N ARG A 312 -7.96 -15.16 3.10
CA ARG A 312 -9.19 -15.10 3.92
C ARG A 312 -10.34 -14.37 3.21
N LEU A 313 -10.05 -13.30 2.48
CA LEU A 313 -11.07 -12.61 1.68
C LEU A 313 -11.62 -13.53 0.59
N TRP A 314 -10.74 -14.28 -0.08
CA TRP A 314 -11.15 -15.26 -1.09
C TRP A 314 -11.95 -16.42 -0.47
N LEU A 315 -11.52 -16.98 0.67
CA LEU A 315 -12.23 -18.05 1.38
C LEU A 315 -13.64 -17.64 1.80
N ALA A 316 -13.82 -16.39 2.27
CA ALA A 316 -15.12 -15.86 2.67
C ALA A 316 -16.14 -15.75 1.51
N ARG A 317 -15.73 -16.01 0.27
CA ARG A 317 -16.60 -16.05 -0.92
C ARG A 317 -16.93 -17.47 -1.39
N GLY A 318 -16.45 -18.51 -0.70
CA GLY A 318 -16.78 -19.90 -1.03
C GLY A 318 -18.16 -20.28 -0.50
N ARG A 319 -18.98 -20.96 -1.32
CA ARG A 319 -20.29 -21.49 -0.91
C ARG A 319 -20.27 -23.00 -0.79
N ALA A 320 -20.74 -23.52 0.33
CA ALA A 320 -21.04 -24.94 0.50
C ALA A 320 -22.34 -25.31 -0.24
N PRO A 321 -22.53 -26.60 -0.58
CA PRO A 321 -23.82 -27.09 -1.06
C PRO A 321 -24.95 -26.73 -0.09
N GLY A 322 -26.04 -26.15 -0.60
CA GLY A 322 -27.18 -25.70 0.21
C GLY A 322 -27.12 -24.24 0.68
N ASP A 323 -25.98 -23.57 0.56
CA ASP A 323 -25.87 -22.15 0.90
C ASP A 323 -26.57 -21.27 -0.16
N GLN A 324 -27.50 -20.42 0.29
CA GLN A 324 -28.01 -19.32 -0.51
C GLN A 324 -27.33 -18.01 -0.05
N PHE A 325 -26.68 -17.32 -0.98
CA PHE A 325 -26.18 -15.95 -0.81
C PHE A 325 -26.65 -15.07 -1.97
N ALA A 326 -27.02 -13.82 -1.69
CA ALA A 326 -27.24 -12.85 -2.75
C ALA A 326 -25.92 -12.54 -3.48
N GLY A 327 -25.97 -12.49 -4.81
CA GLY A 327 -24.80 -12.25 -5.68
C GLY A 327 -24.45 -10.78 -5.91
N GLY A 328 -25.05 -9.85 -5.16
CA GLY A 328 -24.84 -8.41 -5.36
C GLY A 328 -23.53 -7.89 -4.75
N HIS A 329 -23.07 -6.74 -5.25
CA HIS A 329 -21.91 -6.03 -4.71
C HIS A 329 -22.24 -5.33 -3.38
N ILE A 330 -21.38 -5.49 -2.37
CA ILE A 330 -21.51 -4.80 -1.09
C ILE A 330 -20.89 -3.40 -1.19
N ARG A 331 -21.72 -2.36 -1.05
CA ARG A 331 -21.27 -0.96 -1.02
C ARG A 331 -20.81 -0.62 0.39
N TRP A 332 -19.52 -0.37 0.55
CA TRP A 332 -18.93 -0.02 1.83
C TRP A 332 -18.93 1.49 2.06
N SER A 333 -19.24 1.91 3.29
CA SER A 333 -19.11 3.31 3.70
C SER A 333 -18.62 3.43 5.14
N LYS A 334 -17.95 4.56 5.43
CA LYS A 334 -17.45 4.90 6.77
C LYS A 334 -18.39 5.94 7.37
N MET A 335 -19.15 5.56 8.40
CA MET A 335 -20.03 6.47 9.13
C MET A 335 -19.34 6.97 10.40
N ALA A 336 -19.86 8.03 11.02
CA ALA A 336 -19.37 8.55 12.31
C ALA A 336 -19.31 7.47 13.41
N ALA A 337 -20.22 6.49 13.36
CA ALA A 337 -20.28 5.37 14.30
C ALA A 337 -19.36 4.18 13.94
N GLY A 338 -18.75 4.14 12.75
CA GLY A 338 -17.85 3.06 12.33
C GLY A 338 -18.08 2.54 10.91
N LEU A 339 -17.63 1.30 10.67
CA LEU A 339 -17.75 0.60 9.39
C LEU A 339 -19.22 0.22 9.12
N SER A 340 -19.67 0.45 7.88
CA SER A 340 -20.98 -0.02 7.40
C SER A 340 -20.87 -0.58 5.98
N GLY A 341 -21.74 -1.52 5.66
CA GLY A 341 -21.91 -2.09 4.33
C GLY A 341 -23.39 -2.16 3.96
N ARG A 342 -23.69 -2.03 2.67
CA ARG A 342 -25.04 -2.18 2.13
C ARG A 342 -25.07 -3.21 1.00
N LEU A 343 -26.06 -4.10 1.03
CA LEU A 343 -26.32 -5.08 -0.02
C LEU A 343 -27.82 -5.15 -0.29
N GLY A 344 -28.24 -4.66 -1.46
CA GLY A 344 -29.65 -4.51 -1.79
C GLY A 344 -30.37 -3.64 -0.75
N ASP A 345 -31.39 -4.24 -0.13
CA ASP A 345 -32.30 -3.60 0.81
C ASP A 345 -31.79 -3.61 2.25
N PHE A 346 -30.64 -4.24 2.50
CA PHE A 346 -30.07 -4.36 3.84
C PHE A 346 -28.83 -3.51 4.01
N THR A 347 -28.74 -2.87 5.17
CA THR A 347 -27.56 -2.16 5.64
C THR A 347 -27.09 -2.78 6.93
N ALA A 348 -25.81 -3.13 7.04
CA ALA A 348 -25.23 -3.65 8.26
C ALA A 348 -24.09 -2.75 8.72
N ARG A 349 -24.08 -2.42 10.01
CA ARG A 349 -23.15 -1.43 10.57
C ARG A 349 -22.64 -1.83 11.94
N TYR A 350 -21.42 -1.39 12.24
CA TYR A 350 -20.86 -1.45 13.58
C TYR A 350 -21.65 -0.53 14.52
N ALA A 351 -22.15 -1.10 15.63
CA ALA A 351 -23.03 -0.44 16.59
C ALA A 351 -22.39 -0.23 17.98
N GLY A 352 -21.05 -0.27 18.06
CA GLY A 352 -20.30 -0.02 19.28
C GLY A 352 -19.86 -1.29 20.04
N PRO A 353 -19.21 -1.13 21.20
CA PRO A 353 -18.86 -2.24 22.07
C PRO A 353 -20.12 -2.88 22.70
N ALA A 354 -20.10 -4.20 22.85
CA ALA A 354 -21.13 -4.96 23.55
C ALA A 354 -20.78 -5.12 25.05
N ARG A 355 -21.80 -5.21 25.92
CA ARG A 355 -21.63 -5.53 27.35
C ARG A 355 -21.93 -7.02 27.56
N PRO A 356 -21.13 -7.77 28.35
CA PRO A 356 -19.95 -7.35 29.12
C PRO A 356 -18.66 -7.22 28.29
N ARG A 357 -18.55 -7.89 27.13
CA ARG A 357 -17.38 -7.81 26.23
C ARG A 357 -17.79 -8.09 24.78
N GLY A 358 -17.08 -7.46 23.83
CA GLY A 358 -17.22 -7.72 22.39
C GLY A 358 -17.61 -6.47 21.61
N HIS A 359 -18.02 -6.68 20.36
CA HIS A 359 -18.34 -5.65 19.38
C HIS A 359 -19.66 -5.97 18.71
N ARG A 360 -20.60 -5.04 18.81
CA ARG A 360 -21.94 -5.22 18.28
C ARG A 360 -22.01 -4.80 16.82
N ILE A 361 -22.65 -5.63 16.00
CA ILE A 361 -23.01 -5.33 14.61
C ILE A 361 -24.52 -5.49 14.50
N ILE A 362 -25.17 -4.54 13.85
CA ILE A 362 -26.61 -4.61 13.59
C ILE A 362 -26.91 -4.58 12.09
N VAL A 363 -28.03 -5.17 11.70
CA VAL A 363 -28.58 -5.19 10.34
C VAL A 363 -29.92 -4.48 10.34
N GLU A 364 -30.05 -3.52 9.44
CA GLU A 364 -31.22 -2.69 9.22
C GLU A 364 -31.79 -2.95 7.81
N ASP A 365 -33.10 -2.88 7.66
CA ASP A 365 -33.80 -2.93 6.37
C ASP A 365 -33.84 -1.55 5.69
N MET A 366 -34.52 -1.43 4.54
CA MET A 366 -34.67 -0.16 3.82
C MET A 366 -35.40 0.93 4.63
N SER A 367 -36.18 0.55 5.63
CA SER A 367 -36.86 1.50 6.53
C SER A 367 -35.95 2.01 7.65
N GLY A 368 -34.71 1.53 7.72
CA GLY A 368 -33.75 1.88 8.77
C GLY A 368 -34.06 1.24 10.13
N ARG A 369 -34.96 0.24 10.17
CA ARG A 369 -35.28 -0.53 11.38
C ARG A 369 -34.53 -1.85 11.39
N LEU A 370 -34.36 -2.45 12.56
CA LEU A 370 -33.75 -3.77 12.68
C LEU A 370 -34.48 -4.78 11.78
N ALA A 371 -33.71 -5.50 10.97
CA ALA A 371 -34.22 -6.45 10.00
C ALA A 371 -34.73 -7.73 10.71
N LEU A 372 -35.93 -7.66 11.29
CA LEU A 372 -36.57 -8.79 11.99
C LEU A 372 -37.41 -9.64 11.03
N GLY A 373 -37.63 -10.92 11.37
CA GLY A 373 -38.53 -11.81 10.64
C GLY A 373 -37.94 -12.51 9.42
N TYR A 374 -36.65 -12.31 9.12
CA TYR A 374 -35.96 -12.98 8.03
C TYR A 374 -35.44 -14.36 8.46
N ARG A 375 -35.43 -15.33 7.54
CA ARG A 375 -35.00 -16.71 7.81
C ARG A 375 -33.97 -17.18 6.79
N THR A 376 -33.08 -18.06 7.22
CA THR A 376 -32.21 -18.81 6.32
C THR A 376 -33.04 -19.77 5.46
N PRO A 377 -32.47 -20.32 4.37
CA PRO A 377 -33.13 -21.35 3.56
C PRO A 377 -33.53 -22.61 4.33
N LEU A 378 -32.87 -22.87 5.47
CA LEU A 378 -33.17 -23.97 6.38
C LEU A 378 -34.21 -23.58 7.44
N GLY A 379 -34.90 -22.45 7.28
CA GLY A 379 -35.97 -21.99 8.16
C GLY A 379 -35.50 -21.39 9.50
N ARG A 380 -34.19 -21.22 9.71
CA ARG A 380 -33.64 -20.64 10.95
C ARG A 380 -33.77 -19.13 10.94
N GLU A 381 -34.24 -18.56 12.03
CA GLU A 381 -34.37 -17.10 12.16
C GLU A 381 -33.01 -16.40 12.15
N LEU A 382 -32.89 -15.34 11.34
CA LEU A 382 -31.72 -14.49 11.30
C LEU A 382 -31.81 -13.44 12.41
N GLN A 383 -30.73 -13.31 13.18
CA GLN A 383 -30.63 -12.32 14.23
C GLN A 383 -30.11 -11.00 13.64
N PRO A 384 -30.83 -9.87 13.80
CA PRO A 384 -30.38 -8.59 13.25
C PRO A 384 -29.28 -7.95 14.09
N GLU A 385 -28.96 -8.52 15.25
CA GLU A 385 -27.87 -8.10 16.11
C GLU A 385 -26.95 -9.28 16.40
N ILE A 386 -25.64 -9.09 16.21
CA ILE A 386 -24.61 -10.05 16.62
C ILE A 386 -23.51 -9.37 17.42
N VAL A 387 -22.79 -10.15 18.21
CA VAL A 387 -21.60 -9.72 18.94
C VAL A 387 -20.39 -10.52 18.47
N ILE A 388 -19.35 -9.82 18.03
CA ILE A 388 -18.06 -10.43 17.67
C ILE A 388 -17.00 -10.12 18.71
N GLY A 389 -16.08 -11.05 18.96
CA GLY A 389 -15.05 -10.89 19.99
C GLY A 389 -13.93 -9.90 19.64
N ASN A 390 -13.69 -9.64 18.34
CA ASN A 390 -12.61 -8.78 17.86
C ASN A 390 -13.07 -7.87 16.72
N LYS A 391 -12.87 -6.55 16.88
CA LYS A 391 -13.24 -5.53 15.89
C LYS A 391 -12.58 -5.74 14.52
N ALA A 392 -11.41 -6.37 14.45
CA ALA A 392 -10.74 -6.68 13.19
C ALA A 392 -11.59 -7.57 12.26
N HIS A 393 -12.49 -8.39 12.82
CA HIS A 393 -13.41 -9.24 12.04
C HIS A 393 -14.71 -8.53 11.64
N ALA A 394 -14.89 -7.25 11.98
CA ALA A 394 -16.15 -6.54 11.74
C ALA A 394 -16.52 -6.50 10.26
N ARG A 395 -15.55 -6.31 9.36
CA ARG A 395 -15.82 -6.28 7.91
C ARG A 395 -16.34 -7.62 7.41
N THR A 396 -15.66 -8.72 7.76
CA THR A 396 -16.08 -10.07 7.39
C THR A 396 -17.47 -10.39 7.95
N ALA A 397 -17.69 -10.11 9.23
CA ALA A 397 -18.97 -10.37 9.87
C ALA A 397 -20.14 -9.54 9.25
N ILE A 398 -19.90 -8.27 8.91
CA ILE A 398 -20.87 -7.44 8.18
C ILE A 398 -21.18 -8.04 6.81
N ALA A 399 -20.16 -8.47 6.07
CA ALA A 399 -20.35 -9.05 4.74
C ALA A 399 -21.16 -10.35 4.79
N ASP A 400 -20.86 -11.24 5.74
CA ASP A 400 -21.56 -12.50 5.91
C ASP A 400 -23.03 -12.28 6.27
N LEU A 401 -23.32 -11.38 7.22
CA LEU A 401 -24.67 -11.01 7.59
C LEU A 401 -25.46 -10.45 6.40
N LEU A 402 -24.92 -9.45 5.71
CA LEU A 402 -25.59 -8.84 4.55
C LEU A 402 -25.97 -9.88 3.50
N ARG A 403 -25.07 -10.83 3.22
CA ARG A 403 -25.32 -11.86 2.21
C ARG A 403 -26.37 -12.88 2.67
N GLN A 404 -26.41 -13.22 3.96
CA GLN A 404 -27.47 -14.07 4.53
C GLN A 404 -28.84 -13.39 4.45
N TYR A 405 -28.92 -12.12 4.87
CA TYR A 405 -30.15 -11.33 4.79
C TYR A 405 -30.63 -11.16 3.35
N ALA A 406 -29.74 -10.75 2.45
CA ALA A 406 -30.11 -10.60 1.05
C ALA A 406 -30.49 -11.94 0.37
N ALA A 407 -30.00 -13.09 0.87
CA ALA A 407 -30.45 -14.39 0.40
C ALA A 407 -31.85 -14.78 0.88
N SER A 408 -32.23 -14.36 2.10
CA SER A 408 -33.57 -14.63 2.64
C SER A 408 -34.71 -14.04 1.79
N LEU A 409 -34.43 -12.99 1.00
CA LEU A 409 -35.37 -12.42 0.05
C LEU A 409 -35.63 -13.28 -1.19
N ARG A 410 -34.81 -14.32 -1.45
CA ARG A 410 -34.98 -15.22 -2.60
C ARG A 410 -35.93 -16.39 -2.34
N LEU A 411 -36.53 -16.44 -1.15
CA LEU A 411 -37.53 -17.45 -0.76
C LEU A 411 -38.98 -16.95 -0.96
N GLY A 412 -39.17 -15.88 -1.74
CA GLY A 412 -40.48 -15.41 -2.19
C GLY A 412 -40.93 -16.10 -3.46
#